data_AF-A0A7V9EUQ4-F1
#
_entry.id   AF-A0A7V9EUQ4-F1
#
_cell.length_a   1.000
_cell.length_b   1.000
_cell.length_c   1.000
_cell.angle_alpha   90.00
_cell.angle_beta   90.00
_cell.angle_gamma   90.00
#
_symmetry.space_group_name_H-M   'P 1'
#
loop_
_entity.id
_entity.type
_entity.pdbx_description
1 polymer ?
#
loop_
_entity_poly.entity_id
_entity_poly.type
_entity_poly.pdbx_seq_one_letter_code
_entity_poly.pdbx_strand_id
1 'polypeptide(L)'
;MRLLLDEMYGPTLAQALRSRDHDAEALTERSERRSLPDAAVLRVATGEGRVLATEDVGDFAQLHVRSQSEGFSHAGIILIPARRFPHSRNGLSRLTDALDDFLDSPPSTLPESFLWWLA
;
A
#
# COMPACT_ATOMS: atom_id res chain seq x y z
N MET A 1 5.49 -6.60 8.18
CA MET A 1 5.65 -6.21 6.75
C MET A 1 6.01 -4.73 6.69
N ARG A 2 6.55 -4.22 5.59
CA ARG A 2 6.85 -2.79 5.40
C ARG A 2 5.87 -2.20 4.38
N LEU A 3 5.33 -1.01 4.63
CA LEU A 3 4.40 -0.35 3.73
C LEU A 3 5.03 0.83 3.00
N LEU A 4 4.61 1.01 1.74
CA LEU A 4 4.67 2.26 1.02
C LEU A 4 3.22 2.70 0.75
N LEU A 5 2.81 3.85 1.27
CA LEU A 5 1.50 4.42 1.02
C LEU A 5 1.57 5.27 -0.26
N ASP A 6 0.57 5.11 -1.12
CA ASP A 6 0.46 5.83 -2.38
C ASP A 6 0.28 7.36 -2.20
N GLU A 7 0.41 8.14 -3.27
CA GLU A 7 0.39 9.62 -3.25
C GLU A 7 -0.88 10.20 -2.61
N MET A 8 -1.99 9.45 -2.66
CA MET A 8 -3.27 9.82 -2.06
C MET A 8 -3.25 9.84 -0.53
N TYR A 9 -2.31 9.12 0.09
CA TYR A 9 -2.17 9.04 1.53
C TYR A 9 -0.93 9.81 2.00
N GLY A 10 -1.18 10.89 2.74
CA GLY A 10 -0.14 11.79 3.20
C GLY A 10 0.69 11.27 4.39
N PRO A 11 1.71 12.05 4.80
CA PRO A 11 2.63 11.69 5.89
C PRO A 11 1.93 11.38 7.21
N THR A 12 0.76 11.99 7.47
CA THR A 12 -0.02 11.77 8.69
C THR A 12 -0.42 10.31 8.89
N LEU A 13 -0.80 9.59 7.83
CA LEU A 13 -1.17 8.17 7.94
C LEU A 13 0.08 7.31 8.21
N ALA A 14 1.18 7.57 7.51
CA ALA A 14 2.45 6.89 7.75
C ALA A 14 2.95 7.10 9.19
N GLN A 15 2.84 8.32 9.72
CA GLN A 15 3.20 8.64 11.11
C GLN A 15 2.30 7.91 12.11
N ALA A 16 1.00 7.84 11.84
CA ALA A 16 0.07 7.12 12.71
C ALA A 16 0.41 5.62 12.78
N LEU A 17 0.74 4.99 11.65
CA LEU A 17 1.18 3.59 11.61
C LEU A 17 2.54 3.41 12.31
N ARG A 18 3.50 4.31 12.08
CA ARG A 18 4.79 4.29 12.79
C ARG A 18 4.66 4.44 14.30
N SER A 19 3.66 5.19 14.78
CA SER A 19 3.38 5.31 16.22
C SER A 19 2.83 4.02 16.84
N ARG A 20 2.45 3.05 16.01
CA ARG A 20 2.01 1.69 16.36
C ARG A 20 3.07 0.64 16.00
N ASP A 21 4.34 1.06 15.96
CA ASP A 21 5.51 0.21 15.69
C ASP A 21 5.57 -0.44 14.28
N HIS A 22 4.79 0.06 13.32
CA HIS A 22 4.86 -0.38 11.92
C HIS A 22 5.87 0.39 11.09
N ASP A 23 6.55 -0.28 10.15
CA ASP A 23 7.36 0.39 9.13
C ASP A 23 6.48 0.84 7.96
N ALA A 24 6.07 2.11 7.98
CA ALA A 24 5.29 2.74 6.93
C ALA A 24 5.91 4.07 6.49
N GLU A 25 5.97 4.27 5.17
CA GLU A 25 6.35 5.53 4.55
C GLU A 25 5.28 5.96 3.55
N ALA A 26 5.01 7.27 3.45
CA ALA A 26 4.20 7.79 2.37
C ALA A 26 5.07 8.16 1.16
N LEU A 27 4.59 7.90 -0.06
CA LEU A 27 5.29 8.29 -1.27
C LEU A 27 5.53 9.80 -1.34
N THR A 28 4.60 10.58 -0.77
CA THR A 28 4.69 12.05 -0.63
C THR A 28 5.83 12.52 0.29
N GLU A 29 6.37 11.68 1.17
CA GLU A 29 7.55 12.00 2.00
C GLU A 29 8.86 11.92 1.19
N ARG A 30 8.83 11.41 -0.04
CA ARG A 30 10.01 11.15 -0.87
C ARG A 30 10.22 12.27 -1.89
N SER A 31 11.24 13.08 -1.65
CA SER A 31 11.60 14.27 -2.45
C SER A 31 11.76 13.99 -3.95
N GLU A 32 12.22 12.78 -4.30
CA GLU A 32 12.62 12.40 -5.66
C GLU A 32 11.52 11.73 -6.48
N ARG A 33 10.31 11.56 -5.92
CA ARG A 33 9.30 10.65 -6.47
C ARG A 33 7.93 11.27 -6.72
N ARG A 34 7.89 12.57 -7.06
CA ARG A 34 6.65 13.21 -7.52
C ARG A 34 6.25 12.68 -8.91
N SER A 35 5.02 12.18 -9.04
CA SER A 35 4.39 11.82 -10.31
C SER A 35 5.07 10.65 -11.05
N LEU A 36 5.54 9.65 -10.30
CA LEU A 36 6.00 8.40 -10.90
C LEU A 36 4.80 7.64 -11.49
N PRO A 37 4.96 6.98 -12.66
CA PRO A 37 3.94 6.04 -13.14
C PRO A 37 3.75 4.88 -12.17
N ASP A 38 2.55 4.31 -12.08
CA ASP A 38 2.19 3.23 -11.15
C ASP A 38 3.16 2.04 -11.20
N ALA A 39 3.57 1.64 -12.40
CA ALA A 39 4.53 0.55 -12.59
C ALA A 39 5.92 0.88 -12.02
N ALA A 40 6.32 2.15 -12.01
CA ALA A 40 7.55 2.61 -11.37
C ALA A 40 7.38 2.65 -9.85
N VAL A 41 6.23 3.11 -9.34
CA VAL A 41 5.90 3.07 -7.91
C VAL A 41 5.95 1.65 -7.36
N LEU A 42 5.31 0.69 -8.05
CA LEU A 42 5.31 -0.72 -7.65
C LEU A 42 6.72 -1.32 -7.67
N ARG A 43 7.54 -0.97 -8.67
CA ARG A 43 8.94 -1.41 -8.74
C ARG A 43 9.79 -0.83 -7.62
N VAL A 44 9.60 0.45 -7.28
CA VAL A 44 10.28 1.08 -6.15
C VAL A 44 9.89 0.39 -4.84
N ALA A 45 8.58 0.19 -4.60
CA ALA A 45 8.09 -0.52 -3.43
C ALA A 45 8.73 -1.92 -3.33
N THR A 46 8.70 -2.66 -4.43
CA THR A 46 9.26 -4.02 -4.53
C THR A 46 10.77 -4.03 -4.28
N GLY A 47 11.54 -3.14 -4.91
CA GLY A 47 12.99 -3.07 -4.74
C GLY A 47 13.42 -2.75 -3.31
N GLU A 48 12.53 -2.14 -2.52
CA GLU A 48 12.74 -1.86 -1.11
C GLU A 48 12.08 -2.91 -0.18
N GLY A 49 11.47 -3.96 -0.74
CA GLY A 49 10.73 -4.97 0.03
C GLY A 49 9.50 -4.41 0.76
N ARG A 50 8.90 -3.35 0.21
CA ARG A 50 7.69 -2.68 0.73
C ARG A 50 6.47 -3.13 -0.07
N VAL A 51 5.39 -3.43 0.64
CA VAL A 51 4.06 -3.67 0.09
C VAL A 51 3.43 -2.31 -0.20
N LEU A 52 2.88 -2.15 -1.40
CA LEU A 52 2.22 -0.90 -1.78
C LEU A 52 0.78 -0.89 -1.28
N ALA A 53 0.36 0.19 -0.63
CA ALA A 53 -1.03 0.41 -0.22
C ALA A 53 -1.61 1.60 -1.00
N THR A 54 -2.65 1.36 -1.81
CA THR A 54 -3.21 2.33 -2.75
C THR A 54 -4.73 2.28 -2.79
N GLU A 55 -5.36 3.42 -3.07
CA GLU A 55 -6.80 3.48 -3.40
C GLU A 55 -7.11 3.37 -4.89
N ASP A 56 -6.08 3.41 -5.73
CA ASP A 56 -6.21 3.15 -7.17
C ASP A 56 -6.33 1.65 -7.43
N VAL A 57 -7.55 1.16 -7.22
CA VAL A 57 -7.89 -0.25 -7.40
C VAL A 57 -7.72 -0.69 -8.84
N GLY A 58 -8.16 0.13 -9.80
CA GLY A 58 -8.32 -0.29 -11.18
C GLY A 58 -6.98 -0.54 -11.86
N ASP A 59 -6.05 0.38 -11.69
CA ASP A 59 -4.78 0.36 -12.41
C ASP A 59 -3.81 -0.62 -11.73
N PHE A 60 -3.77 -0.68 -10.39
CA PHE A 60 -2.91 -1.63 -9.69
C PHE A 60 -3.40 -3.09 -9.76
N ALA A 61 -4.71 -3.35 -9.88
CA ALA A 61 -5.20 -4.71 -10.14
C ALA A 61 -4.78 -5.19 -11.54
N GLN A 62 -4.85 -4.33 -12.55
CA GLN A 62 -4.35 -4.64 -13.90
C GLN A 62 -2.83 -4.82 -13.90
N LEU A 63 -2.11 -3.97 -13.18
CA LEU A 63 -0.66 -4.04 -13.04
C LEU A 63 -0.21 -5.33 -12.35
N HIS A 64 -0.96 -5.82 -11.35
CA HIS A 64 -0.73 -7.12 -10.73
C HIS A 64 -0.81 -8.26 -11.76
N VAL A 65 -1.91 -8.33 -12.52
CA VAL A 65 -2.10 -9.36 -13.57
C VAL A 65 -0.99 -9.29 -14.63
N ARG A 66 -0.66 -8.07 -15.06
CA ARG A 66 0.42 -7.84 -16.02
C ARG A 66 1.78 -8.30 -15.48
N SER A 67 2.10 -7.98 -14.23
CA SER A 67 3.34 -8.39 -13.57
C SER A 67 3.50 -9.91 -13.56
N GLN A 68 2.42 -10.64 -13.26
CA GLN A 68 2.39 -12.10 -13.33
C GLN A 68 2.70 -12.61 -14.74
N SER A 69 2.09 -12.01 -15.78
CA SER A 69 2.33 -12.41 -17.18
C SER A 69 3.75 -12.11 -17.67
N GLU A 70 4.39 -11.08 -17.10
CA GLU A 70 5.76 -10.67 -17.43
C GLU A 70 6.82 -11.38 -16.57
N GLY A 71 6.41 -12.27 -15.65
CA GLY A 71 7.31 -12.95 -14.73
C GLY A 71 7.98 -12.01 -13.70
N PHE A 72 7.37 -10.85 -13.43
CA PHE A 72 7.83 -9.90 -12.43
C PHE A 72 7.13 -10.17 -11.09
N SER A 73 7.88 -10.62 -10.09
CA SER A 73 7.39 -10.72 -8.71
C SER A 73 7.51 -9.36 -8.00
N HIS A 74 6.40 -8.86 -7.46
CA HIS A 74 6.35 -7.70 -6.57
C HIS A 74 6.10 -8.10 -5.11
N ALA A 75 6.45 -7.22 -4.16
CA ALA A 75 6.34 -7.49 -2.71
C ALA A 75 4.89 -7.53 -2.16
N GLY A 76 3.91 -7.10 -2.96
CA GLY A 76 2.50 -7.16 -2.63
C GLY A 76 1.80 -5.82 -2.83
N ILE A 77 0.47 -5.87 -3.00
CA ILE A 77 -0.40 -4.71 -3.16
C ILE A 77 -1.60 -4.87 -2.23
N ILE A 78 -1.85 -3.86 -1.39
CA ILE A 78 -3.06 -3.70 -0.59
C ILE A 78 -3.93 -2.65 -1.26
N LEU A 79 -5.15 -3.05 -1.62
CA LEU A 79 -6.17 -2.21 -2.22
C LEU A 79 -7.06 -1.63 -1.12
N ILE A 80 -7.13 -0.30 -1.06
CA ILE A 80 -7.89 0.46 -0.08
C ILE A 80 -9.21 0.92 -0.70
N PRO A 81 -10.36 0.40 -0.29
CA PRO A 81 -11.63 0.78 -0.88
C PRO A 81 -12.04 2.17 -0.39
N ALA A 82 -11.94 3.19 -1.24
CA ALA A 82 -12.25 4.58 -0.88
C ALA A 82 -13.67 4.77 -0.29
N ARG A 83 -14.65 3.94 -0.71
CA ARG A 83 -16.01 3.93 -0.12
C ARG A 83 -16.02 3.51 1.34
N ARG A 84 -15.15 2.59 1.73
CA ARG A 84 -15.02 2.13 3.12
C ARG A 84 -14.19 3.10 3.94
N PHE A 85 -13.14 3.65 3.35
CA PHE A 85 -12.17 4.54 3.99
C PHE A 85 -12.14 5.90 3.29
N PRO A 86 -13.19 6.74 3.43
CA PRO A 86 -13.19 8.07 2.83
C PRO A 86 -12.12 8.96 3.48
N HIS A 87 -11.62 9.96 2.75
CA HIS A 87 -10.65 10.98 3.20
C HIS A 87 -11.19 11.98 4.26
N SER A 88 -12.12 11.52 5.09
CA SER A 88 -12.56 12.19 6.31
C SER A 88 -11.70 11.74 7.49
N ARG A 89 -11.65 12.53 8.57
CA ARG A 89 -10.95 12.15 9.80
C ARG A 89 -11.34 10.76 10.31
N ASN A 90 -12.64 10.46 10.34
CA ASN A 90 -13.14 9.16 10.81
C ASN A 90 -12.83 8.02 9.83
N GLY A 91 -12.76 8.30 8.52
CA GLY A 91 -12.38 7.30 7.53
C GLY A 91 -10.89 6.98 7.58
N LEU A 92 -10.03 7.99 7.73
CA LEU A 92 -8.60 7.81 7.92
C LEU A 92 -8.28 7.10 9.24
N SER A 93 -8.98 7.41 10.34
CA SER A 93 -8.81 6.65 11.59
C SER A 93 -9.11 5.16 11.40
N ARG A 94 -10.25 4.85 10.77
CA ARG A 94 -10.62 3.44 10.47
C ARG A 94 -9.64 2.77 9.52
N LEU A 95 -9.06 3.52 8.58
CA LEU A 95 -8.03 3.01 7.69
C LEU A 95 -6.75 2.67 8.46
N THR A 96 -6.31 3.56 9.37
CA THR A 96 -5.15 3.27 10.22
C THR A 96 -5.38 2.02 11.03
N ASP A 97 -6.56 1.85 11.64
CA ASP A 97 -6.90 0.66 12.43
C ASP A 97 -6.96 -0.62 11.58
N ALA A 98 -7.54 -0.56 10.38
CA ALA A 98 -7.57 -1.72 9.49
C ALA A 98 -6.18 -2.12 8.96
N LEU A 99 -5.31 -1.15 8.69
CA LEU A 99 -3.92 -1.42 8.30
C LEU A 99 -3.09 -1.96 9.47
N ASP A 100 -3.32 -1.43 10.68
CA ASP A 100 -2.71 -1.91 11.92
C ASP A 100 -3.04 -3.39 12.15
N ASP A 101 -4.33 -3.75 12.14
CA ASP A 101 -4.80 -5.13 12.27
C ASP A 101 -4.19 -6.06 11.21
N PHE A 102 -4.12 -5.61 9.95
CA PHE A 102 -3.52 -6.40 8.87
C PHE A 102 -2.01 -6.59 9.05
N LEU A 103 -1.30 -5.59 9.56
CA LEU A 103 0.15 -5.67 9.76
C LEU A 103 0.53 -6.49 10.99
N ASP A 104 -0.27 -6.42 12.05
CA ASP A 104 -0.12 -7.22 13.28
C ASP A 104 -0.48 -8.69 13.05
N SER A 105 -1.54 -8.93 12.29
CA SER A 105 -2.07 -10.27 12.02
C SER A 105 -2.31 -10.46 10.53
N PRO A 106 -1.24 -10.50 9.71
CA PRO A 106 -1.39 -10.74 8.28
C PRO A 106 -1.97 -12.13 8.04
N PRO A 107 -2.66 -12.34 6.90
CA PRO A 107 -3.13 -13.66 6.50
C PRO A 107 -2.01 -14.70 6.58
N SER A 108 -2.31 -15.87 7.16
CA SER A 108 -1.32 -16.92 7.45
C SER A 108 -0.54 -17.42 6.23
N THR A 109 -1.07 -17.18 5.03
CA THR A 109 -0.42 -17.50 3.76
C THR A 109 -0.64 -16.38 2.76
N LEU A 110 0.41 -15.59 2.50
CA LEU A 110 0.47 -14.67 1.38
C LEU A 110 1.50 -15.19 0.37
N PRO A 111 1.17 -15.28 -0.93
CA PRO A 111 2.18 -15.53 -1.96
C PRO A 111 3.17 -14.36 -2.01
N GLU A 112 4.34 -14.59 -2.64
CA GLU A 112 5.37 -13.57 -2.82
C GLU A 112 4.78 -12.28 -3.42
N SER A 113 3.95 -12.44 -4.46
CA SER A 113 3.14 -11.38 -5.05
C SER A 113 1.68 -11.61 -4.79
N PHE A 114 1.10 -10.78 -3.93
CA PHE A 114 -0.32 -10.82 -3.61
C PHE A 114 -1.03 -9.51 -3.95
N LEU A 115 -2.34 -9.62 -4.18
CA LEU A 115 -3.28 -8.51 -4.25
C LEU A 115 -4.30 -8.73 -3.14
N TRP A 116 -4.36 -7.81 -2.17
CA TRP A 116 -5.21 -7.93 -0.99
C TRP A 116 -6.23 -6.80 -0.91
N TRP A 117 -7.49 -7.13 -0.66
CA TRP A 117 -8.54 -6.14 -0.46
C TRP A 117 -8.68 -5.85 1.04
N LEU A 118 -8.45 -4.60 1.46
CA LEU A 118 -8.52 -4.24 2.87
C LEU A 118 -9.98 -4.25 3.36
N ALA A 119 -10.26 -5.11 4.34
CA ALA A 119 -11.61 -5.42 4.82
C ALA A 119 -12.09 -4.53 5.98
#